data_AF-A0A060BXA5-F1
#
_entry.id   AF-A0A060BXA5-F1
#
_cell.length_a   1.000
_cell.length_b   1.000
_cell.length_c   1.000
_cell.angle_alpha   90.00
_cell.angle_beta   90.00
_cell.angle_gamma   90.00
#
_symmetry.space_group_name_H-M   'P 1'
#
loop_
_entity.id
_entity.type
_entity.pdbx_description
1 polymer ?
#
loop_
_entity_poly.entity_id
_entity_poly.type
_entity_poly.pdbx_seq_one_letter_code
_entity_poly.pdbx_strand_id
1 'polypeptide(L)'
;PAAVLISWSGSMFEYLMPSLVMRAADGSLLEVSNRYAVQRQRDYAARKPHVPWGISESAYNARDREMTYQYTNFGVPGLGLKRGLSENLVIAPYATGLAAMVDAKAALANLEVLEGMGARGDYGFYEALDFTPARVPDGRSHVIVRTYMAHHQAMLLLSI
;
A
#
# COMPACT_ATOMS: atom_id res chain seq x y z
N PRO A 1 19.57 13.30 -6.77
CA PRO A 1 18.35 12.49 -7.00
C PRO A 1 18.72 11.08 -7.48
N ALA A 2 18.39 10.04 -6.72
CA ALA A 2 18.57 8.68 -7.20
C ALA A 2 17.42 8.28 -8.13
N ALA A 3 17.75 7.52 -9.18
CA ALA A 3 16.79 7.02 -10.15
C ALA A 3 16.00 5.84 -9.55
N VAL A 4 14.70 5.76 -9.86
CA VAL A 4 13.83 4.63 -9.54
C VAL A 4 13.31 4.08 -10.85
N LEU A 5 13.33 2.75 -11.01
CA LEU A 5 12.63 2.12 -12.12
C LEU A 5 11.13 2.40 -12.02
N ILE A 6 10.55 2.97 -13.07
CA ILE A 6 9.12 3.26 -13.11
C ILE A 6 8.37 1.95 -13.39
N SER A 7 7.35 1.67 -12.57
CA SER A 7 6.46 0.52 -12.74
C SER A 7 5.20 0.93 -13.53
N TRP A 8 4.30 -0.01 -13.82
CA TRP A 8 3.08 0.34 -14.55
C TRP A 8 2.17 1.18 -13.67
N SER A 9 1.87 0.72 -12.45
CA SER A 9 0.92 1.39 -11.57
C SER A 9 1.56 2.18 -10.42
N GLY A 10 2.84 1.97 -10.12
CA GLY A 10 3.47 2.61 -8.96
C GLY A 10 3.07 1.94 -7.64
N SER A 11 2.59 0.69 -7.67
CA SER A 11 2.13 -0.06 -6.50
C SER A 11 3.33 -0.61 -5.73
N MET A 12 3.23 -0.74 -4.40
CA MET A 12 4.31 -1.33 -3.60
C MET A 12 4.61 -2.77 -4.01
N PHE A 13 3.56 -3.54 -4.33
CA PHE A 13 3.67 -4.92 -4.78
C PHE A 13 4.58 -5.07 -6.01
N GLU A 14 4.45 -4.18 -7.01
CA GLU A 14 5.26 -4.24 -8.23
C GLU A 14 6.77 -4.17 -7.93
N TYR A 15 7.16 -3.49 -6.85
CA TYR A 15 8.54 -3.40 -6.40
C TYR A 15 8.96 -4.56 -5.50
N LEU A 16 8.12 -4.93 -4.53
CA LEU A 16 8.56 -5.74 -3.40
C LEU A 16 8.12 -7.21 -3.45
N MET A 17 7.02 -7.55 -4.12
CA MET A 17 6.58 -8.95 -4.21
C MET A 17 7.65 -9.88 -4.80
N PRO A 18 8.38 -9.52 -5.88
CA PRO A 18 9.42 -10.40 -6.42
C PRO A 18 10.49 -10.78 -5.39
N SER A 19 10.76 -9.91 -4.42
CA SER A 19 11.76 -10.14 -3.36
C SER A 19 11.33 -11.17 -2.31
N LEU A 20 10.05 -11.53 -2.26
CA LEU A 20 9.56 -12.66 -1.44
C LEU A 20 10.11 -14.00 -1.94
N VAL A 21 10.36 -14.12 -3.25
CA VAL A 21 10.85 -15.36 -3.87
C VAL A 21 12.34 -15.28 -4.15
N MET A 22 12.80 -14.14 -4.68
CA MET A 22 14.20 -13.95 -5.06
C MET A 22 14.69 -12.57 -4.63
N ARG A 23 15.64 -12.56 -3.70
CA ARG A 23 16.24 -11.32 -3.20
C ARG A 23 16.92 -10.56 -4.35
N ALA A 24 16.67 -9.26 -4.43
CA ALA A 24 17.46 -8.37 -5.28
C ALA A 24 18.90 -8.33 -4.75
N ALA A 25 19.89 -8.35 -5.65
CA ALA A 25 21.29 -8.27 -5.24
C ALA A 25 21.59 -6.89 -4.64
N ASP A 26 22.35 -6.85 -3.56
CA ASP A 26 22.70 -5.61 -2.85
C ASP A 26 23.38 -4.60 -3.81
N GLY A 27 22.91 -3.35 -3.79
CA GLY A 27 23.42 -2.29 -4.67
C GLY A 27 23.03 -2.44 -6.14
N SER A 28 22.27 -3.46 -6.51
CA SER A 28 21.69 -3.56 -7.85
C SER A 28 20.66 -2.48 -8.10
N LEU A 29 20.39 -2.18 -9.38
CA LEU A 29 19.35 -1.23 -9.76
C LEU A 29 17.97 -1.61 -9.20
N LEU A 30 17.68 -2.90 -9.06
CA LEU A 30 16.44 -3.40 -8.47
C LEU A 30 16.38 -3.12 -6.96
N GLU A 31 17.44 -3.44 -6.21
CA GLU A 31 17.50 -3.17 -4.77
C GLU A 31 17.39 -1.68 -4.46
N VAL A 32 18.12 -0.85 -5.22
CA VAL A 32 18.06 0.61 -5.13
C VAL A 32 16.66 1.11 -5.44
N SER A 33 16.03 0.61 -6.51
CA SER A 33 14.66 0.99 -6.87
C SER A 33 13.65 0.63 -5.78
N ASN A 34 13.77 -0.55 -5.17
CA ASN A 34 12.90 -1.01 -4.10
C ASN A 34 12.98 -0.08 -2.87
N ARG A 35 14.19 0.29 -2.45
CA ARG A 35 14.41 1.25 -1.36
C ARG A 35 13.80 2.61 -1.63
N TYR A 36 14.05 3.15 -2.82
CA TYR A 36 13.52 4.47 -3.17
C TYR A 36 12.00 4.43 -3.41
N ALA A 37 11.41 3.31 -3.84
CA ALA A 37 9.96 3.16 -3.92
C ALA A 37 9.31 3.27 -2.53
N VAL A 38 9.87 2.59 -1.52
CA VAL A 38 9.40 2.71 -0.12
C VAL A 38 9.56 4.15 0.39
N GLN A 39 10.68 4.80 0.11
CA GLN A 39 10.88 6.21 0.47
C GLN A 39 9.83 7.12 -0.18
N ARG A 40 9.57 6.95 -1.49
CA ARG A 40 8.60 7.76 -2.23
C ARG A 40 7.16 7.55 -1.75
N GLN A 41 6.81 6.33 -1.36
CA GLN A 41 5.53 6.01 -0.71
C GLN A 41 5.34 6.79 0.59
N ARG A 42 6.36 6.79 1.45
CA ARG A 42 6.37 7.55 2.71
C ARG A 42 6.28 9.05 2.47
N ASP A 43 7.11 9.59 1.57
CA ASP A 43 7.12 11.02 1.22
C ASP A 43 5.78 11.47 0.63
N TYR A 44 5.12 10.63 -0.18
CA TYR A 44 3.85 10.95 -0.78
C TYR A 44 2.71 10.99 0.25
N ALA A 45 2.69 10.05 1.19
CA ALA A 45 1.72 10.03 2.28
C ALA A 45 1.94 11.19 3.26
N ALA A 46 3.20 11.51 3.59
CA ALA A 46 3.56 12.59 4.53
C ALA A 46 3.10 13.99 4.08
N ARG A 47 2.80 14.18 2.79
CA ARG A 47 2.19 15.42 2.28
C ARG A 47 0.73 15.59 2.68
N LYS A 48 0.10 14.56 3.23
CA LYS A 48 -1.31 14.54 3.62
C LYS A 48 -1.41 14.32 5.13
N PRO A 49 -2.07 15.22 5.88
CA PRO A 49 -2.22 15.05 7.32
C PRO A 49 -2.92 13.74 7.67
N HIS A 50 -2.39 13.01 8.65
CA HIS A 50 -3.00 11.80 9.23
C HIS A 50 -3.24 10.64 8.25
N VAL A 51 -2.53 10.60 7.12
CA VAL A 51 -2.61 9.50 6.15
C VAL A 51 -1.37 8.60 6.32
N PRO A 52 -1.53 7.31 6.64
CA PRO A 52 -0.42 6.34 6.65
C PRO A 52 0.03 6.04 5.21
N TRP A 53 1.17 5.38 5.06
CA TRP A 53 1.67 4.95 3.73
C TRP A 53 1.41 3.46 3.48
N GLY A 54 1.67 3.01 2.25
CA GLY A 54 1.39 1.63 1.82
C GLY A 54 0.33 1.56 0.73
N ILE A 55 0.51 2.32 -0.35
CA ILE A 55 -0.40 2.28 -1.51
C ILE A 55 0.00 1.10 -2.39
N SER A 56 -0.94 0.21 -2.64
CA SER A 56 -0.79 -0.89 -3.59
C SER A 56 -2.16 -1.29 -4.14
N GLU A 57 -2.23 -2.21 -5.08
CA GLU A 57 -3.50 -2.82 -5.46
C GLU A 57 -4.24 -3.40 -4.26
N SER A 58 -5.54 -3.17 -4.21
CA SER A 58 -6.39 -3.62 -3.11
C SER A 58 -7.86 -3.48 -3.48
N ALA A 59 -8.72 -4.04 -2.63
CA ALA A 59 -10.11 -3.60 -2.62
C ALA A 59 -10.23 -2.18 -2.06
N TYR A 60 -11.31 -1.48 -2.42
CA TYR A 60 -11.56 -0.09 -2.02
C TYR A 60 -13.05 0.17 -1.74
N ASN A 61 -13.41 1.36 -1.26
CA ASN A 61 -14.78 1.66 -0.83
C ASN A 61 -15.72 2.00 -2.00
N ALA A 62 -15.74 1.14 -3.02
CA ALA A 62 -16.83 1.03 -3.98
C ALA A 62 -17.36 -0.39 -3.96
N ARG A 63 -18.64 -0.56 -4.23
CA ARG A 63 -19.30 -1.87 -4.24
C ARG A 63 -20.13 -2.05 -5.49
N ASP A 64 -20.24 -3.29 -5.96
CA ASP A 64 -21.19 -3.65 -7.01
C ASP A 64 -22.61 -3.84 -6.46
N ARG A 65 -23.52 -4.31 -7.31
CA ARG A 65 -24.93 -4.54 -6.96
C ARG A 65 -25.10 -5.65 -5.92
N GLU A 66 -24.12 -6.54 -5.77
CA GLU A 66 -24.08 -7.62 -4.79
C GLU A 66 -23.39 -7.20 -3.49
N MET A 67 -23.04 -5.91 -3.37
CA MET A 67 -22.34 -5.33 -2.22
C MET A 67 -20.89 -5.83 -2.05
N THR A 68 -20.32 -6.42 -3.10
CA THR A 68 -18.91 -6.86 -3.11
C THR A 68 -17.99 -5.67 -3.35
N TYR A 69 -16.99 -5.51 -2.50
CA TYR A 69 -15.98 -4.46 -2.68
C TYR A 69 -15.25 -4.63 -4.01
N GLN A 70 -15.11 -3.53 -4.74
CA GLN A 70 -14.39 -3.52 -6.01
C GLN A 70 -12.88 -3.51 -5.78
N TYR A 71 -12.14 -4.02 -6.76
CA TYR A 71 -10.68 -4.20 -6.69
C TYR A 71 -10.00 -3.53 -7.87
N THR A 72 -8.89 -2.85 -7.62
CA THR A 72 -8.07 -2.27 -8.70
C THR A 72 -6.63 -2.02 -8.24
N ASN A 73 -5.78 -1.63 -9.17
CA ASN A 73 -4.42 -1.21 -8.90
C ASN A 73 -4.32 0.27 -8.56
N PHE A 74 -3.76 0.55 -7.37
CA PHE A 74 -3.39 1.87 -6.89
C PHE A 74 -1.87 2.01 -6.84
N GLY A 75 -1.38 3.24 -6.89
CA GLY A 75 0.03 3.50 -6.74
C GLY A 75 0.34 4.97 -6.58
N VAL A 76 1.61 5.26 -6.34
CA VAL A 76 2.08 6.62 -6.05
C VAL A 76 2.34 7.38 -7.37
N PRO A 77 1.78 8.59 -7.54
CA PRO A 77 2.14 9.46 -8.65
C PRO A 77 3.66 9.69 -8.73
N GLY A 78 4.23 9.47 -9.92
CA GLY A 78 5.68 9.54 -10.15
C GLY A 78 6.43 8.23 -9.94
N LEU A 79 5.78 7.17 -9.46
CA LEU A 79 6.30 5.79 -9.51
C LEU A 79 5.68 4.95 -10.63
N GLY A 80 4.53 5.35 -11.16
CA GLY A 80 3.81 4.63 -12.21
C GLY A 80 3.63 5.42 -13.52
N LEU A 81 3.49 4.69 -14.63
CA LEU A 81 3.10 5.24 -15.94
C LEU A 81 1.58 5.45 -16.09
N LYS A 82 0.78 4.71 -15.32
CA LYS A 82 -0.69 4.79 -15.36
C LYS A 82 -1.16 6.22 -15.05
N ARG A 83 -2.12 6.72 -15.83
CA ARG A 83 -2.77 8.01 -15.59
C ARG A 83 -3.78 7.93 -14.44
N GLY A 84 -4.05 9.06 -13.78
CA GLY A 84 -5.07 9.14 -12.73
C GLY A 84 -4.66 8.54 -11.38
N LEU A 85 -3.39 8.18 -11.18
CA LEU A 85 -2.92 7.62 -9.89
C LEU A 85 -3.17 8.56 -8.70
N SER A 86 -3.16 9.88 -8.93
CA SER A 86 -3.42 10.88 -7.89
C SER A 86 -4.89 11.01 -7.48
N GLU A 87 -5.81 10.41 -8.23
CA GLU A 87 -7.26 10.50 -7.98
C GLU A 87 -7.73 9.59 -6.85
N ASN A 88 -6.88 8.63 -6.45
CA ASN A 88 -7.20 7.63 -5.45
C ASN A 88 -6.18 7.66 -4.31
N LEU A 89 -6.67 7.51 -3.09
CA LEU A 89 -5.84 7.40 -1.90
C LEU A 89 -6.34 6.23 -1.06
N VAL A 90 -5.85 5.05 -1.39
CA VAL A 90 -6.20 3.79 -0.72
C VAL A 90 -4.93 3.20 -0.13
N ILE A 91 -4.94 2.95 1.17
CA ILE A 91 -3.81 2.40 1.91
C ILE A 91 -4.09 0.93 2.21
N ALA A 92 -3.21 0.05 1.76
CA ALA A 92 -3.31 -1.38 1.94
C ALA A 92 -2.26 -1.85 2.96
N PRO A 93 -2.66 -2.36 4.15
CA PRO A 93 -1.71 -2.77 5.18
C PRO A 93 -0.67 -3.79 4.74
N TYR A 94 -1.01 -4.72 3.83
CA TYR A 94 -0.04 -5.70 3.32
C TYR A 94 1.13 -5.04 2.57
N ALA A 95 0.92 -3.89 1.93
CA ALA A 95 1.98 -3.12 1.28
C ALA A 95 2.98 -2.58 2.30
N THR A 96 2.51 -2.21 3.49
CA THR A 96 3.40 -1.87 4.62
C THR A 96 4.15 -3.10 5.11
N GLY A 97 3.46 -4.26 5.17
CA GLY A 97 4.10 -5.55 5.47
C GLY A 97 5.28 -5.83 4.53
N LEU A 98 5.05 -5.79 3.20
CA LEU A 98 6.09 -5.98 2.20
C LEU A 98 7.30 -5.05 2.42
N ALA A 99 7.06 -3.81 2.81
CA ALA A 99 8.11 -2.83 3.06
C ALA A 99 8.97 -3.13 4.30
N ALA A 100 8.58 -4.07 5.17
CA ALA A 100 9.41 -4.54 6.27
C ALA A 100 10.71 -5.21 5.78
N MET A 101 10.70 -5.82 4.59
CA MET A 101 11.90 -6.35 3.94
C MET A 101 12.93 -5.28 3.58
N VAL A 102 12.53 -4.00 3.58
CA VAL A 102 13.36 -2.85 3.17
C VAL A 102 13.68 -1.96 4.37
N ASP A 103 12.67 -1.61 5.17
CA ASP A 103 12.80 -0.77 6.36
C ASP A 103 11.80 -1.26 7.42
N ALA A 104 12.19 -2.32 8.14
CA ALA A 104 11.38 -2.95 9.19
C ALA A 104 10.93 -1.97 10.27
N LYS A 105 11.78 -1.02 10.65
CA LYS A 105 11.46 -0.04 11.71
C LYS A 105 10.35 0.91 11.25
N ALA A 106 10.44 1.42 10.02
CA ALA A 106 9.39 2.28 9.48
C ALA A 106 8.08 1.52 9.24
N ALA A 107 8.17 0.27 8.75
CA ALA A 107 7.00 -0.58 8.54
C ALA A 107 6.25 -0.87 9.84
N LEU A 108 6.96 -1.25 10.90
CA LEU A 108 6.38 -1.50 12.22
C LEU A 108 5.64 -0.27 12.74
N ALA A 109 6.29 0.90 12.74
CA ALA A 109 5.67 2.15 13.20
C ALA A 109 4.41 2.50 12.39
N ASN A 110 4.39 2.22 11.08
CA ASN A 110 3.22 2.47 10.24
C ASN A 110 2.10 1.44 10.48
N LEU A 111 2.42 0.18 10.74
CA LEU A 111 1.44 -0.85 11.13
C LEU A 111 0.77 -0.52 12.47
N GLU A 112 1.53 -0.01 13.45
CA GLU A 112 0.97 0.48 14.72
C GLU A 112 -0.03 1.64 14.51
N VAL A 113 0.31 2.58 13.61
CA VAL A 113 -0.61 3.66 13.22
C VAL A 113 -1.88 3.10 12.56
N LEU A 114 -1.73 2.17 11.62
CA LEU A 114 -2.85 1.52 10.94
C LEU A 114 -3.75 0.78 11.94
N GLU A 115 -3.15 0.04 12.88
CA GLU A 115 -3.89 -0.64 13.95
C GLU A 115 -4.64 0.35 14.84
N GLY A 116 -4.01 1.46 15.22
CA GLY A 116 -4.66 2.56 15.94
C GLY A 116 -5.83 3.22 15.19
N MET A 117 -5.87 3.10 13.86
CA MET A 117 -7.01 3.52 13.02
C MET A 117 -8.11 2.45 12.90
N GLY A 118 -7.95 1.28 13.55
CA GLY A 118 -8.90 0.18 13.50
C GLY A 118 -8.73 -0.74 12.29
N ALA A 119 -7.56 -0.70 11.63
CA ALA A 119 -7.30 -1.51 10.45
C ALA A 119 -7.14 -3.02 10.73
N ARG A 120 -7.07 -3.44 11.99
CA ARG A 120 -6.91 -4.84 12.38
C ARG A 120 -8.25 -5.44 12.80
N GLY A 121 -8.52 -6.67 12.35
CA GLY A 121 -9.64 -7.49 12.79
C GLY A 121 -9.18 -8.93 13.09
N ASP A 122 -10.12 -9.87 13.08
CA ASP A 122 -9.92 -11.24 13.58
C ASP A 122 -8.86 -12.03 12.82
N TYR A 123 -8.73 -11.80 11.51
CA TYR A 123 -7.75 -12.49 10.66
C TYR A 123 -6.52 -11.63 10.34
N GLY A 124 -6.21 -10.65 11.19
CA GLY A 124 -5.13 -9.70 10.96
C GLY A 124 -5.62 -8.40 10.33
N PHE A 125 -4.78 -7.73 9.56
CA PHE A 125 -5.14 -6.46 8.94
C PHE A 125 -6.19 -6.65 7.86
N TYR A 126 -7.22 -5.80 7.86
CA TYR A 126 -8.17 -5.68 6.77
C TYR A 126 -7.48 -5.25 5.48
N GLU A 127 -8.18 -5.50 4.38
CA GLU A 127 -7.70 -5.27 3.02
C GLU A 127 -7.18 -3.85 2.77
N ALA A 128 -7.93 -2.83 3.19
CA ALA A 128 -7.52 -1.44 2.96
C ALA A 128 -8.24 -0.42 3.86
N LEU A 129 -7.71 0.80 3.86
CA LEU A 129 -8.37 2.02 4.31
C LEU A 129 -8.47 2.97 3.11
N ASP A 130 -9.69 3.35 2.74
CA ASP A 130 -9.94 4.28 1.63
C ASP A 130 -10.11 5.70 2.17
N PHE A 131 -9.20 6.59 1.78
CA PHE A 131 -9.18 8.02 2.11
C PHE A 131 -9.64 8.88 0.92
N THR A 132 -10.15 8.28 -0.15
CA THR A 132 -10.51 9.01 -1.37
C THR A 132 -11.75 9.86 -1.12
N PRO A 133 -11.68 11.21 -1.24
CA PRO A 133 -12.78 12.09 -0.83
C PRO A 133 -14.14 11.75 -1.44
N ALA A 134 -14.16 11.36 -2.73
CA ALA A 134 -15.39 10.99 -3.43
C ALA A 134 -16.05 9.68 -2.91
N ARG A 135 -15.34 8.89 -2.10
CA ARG A 135 -15.81 7.60 -1.56
C ARG A 135 -15.87 7.59 -0.03
N VAL A 136 -15.48 8.65 0.65
CA VAL A 136 -15.56 8.75 2.11
C VAL A 136 -16.83 9.54 2.46
N PRO A 137 -17.73 9.00 3.30
CA PRO A 137 -18.90 9.73 3.76
C PRO A 137 -18.54 10.99 4.55
N ASP A 138 -19.40 12.01 4.47
CA ASP A 138 -19.24 13.26 5.22
C ASP A 138 -19.02 13.00 6.72
N GLY A 139 -18.10 13.77 7.32
CA GLY A 139 -17.74 13.64 8.73
C GLY A 139 -16.80 12.47 9.06
N ARG A 140 -16.32 11.71 8.06
CA ARG A 140 -15.27 10.70 8.24
C ARG A 140 -14.00 11.09 7.49
N SER A 141 -12.85 10.64 8.00
CA SER A 141 -11.56 10.81 7.33
C SER A 141 -11.19 9.66 6.40
N HIS A 142 -11.74 8.47 6.65
CA HIS A 142 -11.52 7.27 5.85
C HIS A 142 -12.61 6.22 6.08
N VAL A 143 -12.61 5.18 5.25
CA VAL A 143 -13.45 3.98 5.42
C VAL A 143 -12.56 2.74 5.42
N ILE A 144 -12.73 1.88 6.43
CA ILE A 144 -12.07 0.57 6.47
C ILE A 144 -12.81 -0.39 5.53
N VAL A 145 -12.07 -1.00 4.62
CA VAL A 145 -12.56 -2.01 3.67
C VAL A 145 -12.46 -3.37 4.36
N ARG A 146 -13.53 -3.76 5.07
CA ARG A 146 -13.57 -4.94 5.93
C ARG A 146 -13.71 -6.25 5.16
N THR A 147 -12.68 -6.60 4.41
CA THR A 147 -12.51 -7.90 3.76
C THR A 147 -11.07 -8.37 3.94
N TYR A 148 -10.81 -9.63 3.59
CA TYR A 148 -9.49 -10.25 3.63
C TYR A 148 -9.24 -10.93 2.30
N MET A 149 -8.04 -10.73 1.74
CA MET A 149 -7.58 -11.49 0.58
C MET A 149 -6.44 -12.41 0.97
N ALA A 150 -6.58 -13.71 0.64
CA ALA A 150 -5.62 -14.73 1.03
C ALA A 150 -4.19 -14.40 0.58
N HIS A 151 -4.02 -13.86 -0.64
CA HIS A 151 -2.71 -13.50 -1.17
C HIS A 151 -2.10 -12.28 -0.47
N HIS A 152 -2.90 -11.26 -0.09
CA HIS A 152 -2.41 -10.13 0.69
C HIS A 152 -2.02 -10.53 2.11
N GLN A 153 -2.80 -11.39 2.77
CA GLN A 153 -2.42 -11.94 4.07
C GLN A 153 -1.13 -12.77 3.98
N ALA A 154 -1.02 -13.63 2.96
CA ALA A 154 0.18 -14.43 2.74
C ALA A 154 1.42 -13.55 2.48
N MET A 155 1.30 -12.51 1.64
CA MET A 155 2.40 -11.59 1.37
C MET A 155 2.84 -10.82 2.61
N LEU A 156 1.90 -10.36 3.45
CA LEU A 156 2.23 -9.74 4.72
C LEU A 156 3.01 -10.72 5.61
N LEU A 157 2.52 -11.95 5.79
CA LEU A 157 3.18 -12.95 6.64
C LEU A 157 4.57 -13.35 6.13
N LEU A 158 4.75 -13.51 4.81
CA LEU A 158 6.03 -13.90 4.22
C LEU A 158 7.08 -12.78 4.24
N SER A 159 6.67 -11.54 4.45
CA SER A 159 7.56 -10.36 4.46
C SER A 159 8.22 -10.07 5.80
N ILE A 160 7.89 -10.85 6.84
CA ILE A 160 8.37 -10.75 8.23
C ILE A 160 9.23 -11.97 8.54
#